data_AF-A0A8I6YQX1-F1
#
_entry.id   AF-A0A8I6YQX1-F1
#
_cell.length_a   1.000
_cell.length_b   1.000
_cell.length_c   1.000
_cell.angle_alpha   90.00
_cell.angle_beta   90.00
_cell.angle_gamma   90.00
#
_symmetry.space_group_name_H-M   'P 1'
#
loop_
_entity.id
_entity.type
_entity.pdbx_description
1 polymer ?
#
loop_
_entity_poly.entity_id
_entity_poly.type
_entity_poly.pdbx_seq_one_letter_code
_entity_poly.pdbx_strand_id
1 'polypeptide(L)'
;MAFVKFPKWSINAINSQMAHFLWGNMGDQHKFHLAKWGLVSRKKDFGGLGIPNIKDYNMALLASWGKRFFMNNSGDWKNVITYKYDVNCPNIFWTKTKFGSPFWKSVSWALQAS
;
A
#
# COMPACT_ATOMS: atom_id res chain seq x y z
N MET A 1 2.55 -1.64 9.34
CA MET A 1 3.60 -0.87 8.64
C MET A 1 3.79 -1.49 7.26
N ALA A 2 3.90 -0.68 6.21
CA ALA A 2 4.21 -1.14 4.86
C ALA A 2 5.58 -0.59 4.45
N PHE A 3 6.37 -1.40 3.74
CA PHE A 3 7.71 -1.00 3.30
C PHE A 3 7.80 -0.80 1.78
N VAL A 4 6.90 -1.42 1.01
CA VAL A 4 6.92 -1.34 -0.44
C VAL A 4 5.49 -1.17 -0.95
N LYS A 5 5.35 -0.38 -2.01
CA LYS A 5 4.12 -0.26 -2.76
C LYS A 5 3.84 -1.59 -3.45
N PHE A 6 2.69 -2.18 -3.17
CA PHE A 6 2.37 -3.47 -3.78
C PHE A 6 2.21 -3.34 -5.30
N PRO A 7 2.80 -4.29 -6.07
CA PRO A 7 2.60 -4.32 -7.50
C PRO A 7 1.14 -4.64 -7.81
N LYS A 8 0.65 -4.13 -8.96
CA LYS A 8 -0.76 -4.25 -9.35
C LYS A 8 -1.24 -5.70 -9.43
N TRP A 9 -0.39 -6.62 -9.90
CA TRP A 9 -0.73 -8.04 -9.97
C TRP A 9 -0.98 -8.66 -8.60
N SER A 10 -0.22 -8.27 -7.57
CA SER A 10 -0.38 -8.79 -6.21
C SER A 10 -1.68 -8.29 -5.58
N ILE A 11 -1.98 -7.00 -5.77
CA ILE A 11 -3.26 -6.41 -5.36
C ILE A 11 -4.42 -7.13 -6.05
N ASN A 12 -4.31 -7.39 -7.35
CA ASN A 12 -5.35 -8.09 -8.10
C ASN A 12 -5.52 -9.54 -7.62
N ALA A 13 -4.43 -10.25 -7.32
CA ALA A 13 -4.49 -11.62 -6.80
C ALA A 13 -5.24 -11.67 -5.46
N ILE A 14 -4.92 -10.77 -4.53
CA ILE A 14 -5.59 -10.72 -3.23
C ILE A 14 -7.06 -10.29 -3.39
N ASN A 15 -7.34 -9.30 -4.24
CA ASN A 15 -8.72 -8.90 -4.56
C ASN A 15 -9.53 -10.04 -5.16
N SER A 16 -8.92 -10.86 -6.02
CA SER A 16 -9.54 -12.06 -6.58
C SER A 16 -9.93 -13.03 -5.46
N GLN A 17 -8.99 -13.36 -4.56
CA GLN A 17 -9.24 -14.25 -3.43
C GLN A 17 -10.34 -13.73 -2.51
N MET A 18 -10.32 -12.44 -2.17
CA MET A 18 -11.38 -11.83 -1.37
C MET A 18 -12.73 -11.84 -2.08
N ALA A 19 -12.76 -11.65 -3.41
CA ALA A 19 -13.98 -11.76 -4.18
C ALA A 19 -14.51 -13.20 -4.20
N HIS A 20 -13.64 -14.19 -4.36
CA HIS A 20 -14.03 -15.60 -4.27
C HIS A 20 -14.64 -15.93 -2.91
N PHE A 21 -14.02 -15.47 -1.83
CA PHE A 21 -14.57 -15.61 -0.48
C PHE A 21 -15.94 -14.93 -0.34
N LEU A 22 -16.06 -13.68 -0.77
CA LEU A 22 -17.29 -12.89 -0.65
C LEU A 22 -18.48 -13.53 -1.40
N TRP A 23 -18.23 -14.07 -2.58
CA TRP A 23 -19.27 -14.72 -3.40
C TRP A 23 -19.43 -16.21 -3.12
N GLY A 24 -18.67 -16.78 -2.18
CA GLY A 24 -18.75 -18.20 -1.83
C GLY A 24 -18.28 -19.12 -2.96
N ASN A 25 -17.33 -18.67 -3.78
CA ASN A 25 -16.64 -19.49 -4.78
C ASN A 25 -15.61 -20.37 -4.08
N MET A 26 -16.04 -21.48 -3.49
CA MET A 26 -15.18 -22.49 -2.89
C MET A 26 -15.28 -23.79 -3.69
N GLY A 27 -14.14 -24.39 -4.03
CA GLY A 27 -14.09 -25.60 -4.86
C GLY A 27 -14.51 -25.36 -6.31
N ASP A 28 -15.26 -26.30 -6.88
CA ASP A 28 -15.70 -26.29 -8.29
C ASP A 28 -16.99 -25.48 -8.54
N GLN A 29 -17.56 -24.86 -7.49
CA GLN A 29 -18.78 -24.07 -7.62
C GLN A 29 -18.45 -22.63 -7.98
N HIS A 30 -18.52 -22.32 -9.28
CA HIS A 30 -18.44 -20.95 -9.77
C HIS A 30 -19.80 -20.25 -9.63
N LYS A 31 -19.88 -19.27 -8.72
CA LYS A 31 -20.98 -18.32 -8.59
C LYS A 31 -20.62 -17.01 -9.29
N PHE A 32 -21.62 -16.43 -9.95
CA PHE A 32 -21.50 -15.16 -10.66
C PHE A 32 -21.19 -14.03 -9.68
N HIS A 33 -20.19 -13.21 -10.01
CA HIS A 33 -19.87 -12.00 -9.27
C HIS A 33 -20.98 -10.96 -9.51
N LEU A 34 -21.84 -10.73 -8.52
CA LEU A 34 -22.98 -9.79 -8.65
C LEU A 34 -22.53 -8.32 -8.69
N ALA A 35 -21.32 -8.01 -8.22
CA ALA A 35 -20.77 -6.66 -8.26
C ALA A 35 -19.26 -6.66 -8.52
N LYS A 36 -18.80 -5.61 -9.23
CA LYS A 36 -17.37 -5.36 -9.43
C LYS A 36 -16.69 -5.04 -8.09
N TRP A 37 -15.47 -5.52 -7.90
CA TRP A 37 -14.69 -5.30 -6.68
C TRP A 37 -14.52 -3.81 -6.30
N GLY A 38 -14.40 -2.94 -7.30
CA GLY A 38 -14.34 -1.48 -7.09
C GLY A 38 -15.62 -0.89 -6.48
N LEU A 39 -16.79 -1.48 -6.73
CA LEU A 39 -18.05 -1.06 -6.13
C LEU A 39 -18.18 -1.62 -4.71
N VAL A 40 -17.80 -2.88 -4.51
CA VAL A 40 -17.74 -3.52 -3.19
C VAL A 40 -16.86 -2.76 -2.20
N SER A 41 -15.70 -2.29 -2.66
CA SER A 41 -14.71 -1.60 -1.82
C SER A 41 -15.03 -0.13 -1.51
N ARG A 42 -16.06 0.42 -2.14
CA ARG A 42 -16.51 1.79 -1.88
C ARG A 42 -17.17 1.88 -0.49
N LYS A 43 -17.10 3.04 0.17
CA LYS A 43 -17.79 3.26 1.45
C LYS A 43 -19.29 3.02 1.33
N LYS A 44 -19.91 2.61 2.45
CA LYS A 44 -21.36 2.36 2.55
C LYS A 44 -22.19 3.58 2.15
N ASP A 45 -21.74 4.78 2.56
CA ASP A 45 -22.40 6.06 2.25
C ASP A 45 -22.50 6.34 0.74
N PHE A 46 -21.65 5.72 -0.07
CA PHE A 46 -21.65 5.86 -1.53
C PHE A 46 -22.13 4.58 -2.26
N GLY A 47 -22.87 3.71 -1.56
CA GLY A 47 -23.50 2.51 -2.12
C GLY A 47 -22.58 1.29 -2.27
N GLY A 48 -21.43 1.27 -1.60
CA GLY A 48 -20.56 0.08 -1.52
C GLY A 48 -20.77 -0.73 -0.25
N LEU A 49 -19.97 -1.80 -0.07
CA LEU A 49 -20.00 -2.62 1.15
C LEU A 49 -19.05 -2.10 2.25
N GLY A 50 -18.20 -1.13 1.92
CA GLY A 50 -17.18 -0.58 2.82
C GLY A 50 -15.99 -1.51 3.04
N ILE A 51 -15.78 -2.50 2.17
CA ILE A 51 -14.61 -3.39 2.27
C ILE A 51 -13.34 -2.59 1.94
N PRO A 52 -12.32 -2.56 2.81
CA PRO A 52 -11.12 -1.76 2.56
C PRO A 52 -10.43 -2.16 1.25
N ASN A 53 -10.14 -1.15 0.40
CA ASN A 53 -9.33 -1.35 -0.79
C ASN A 53 -7.87 -1.52 -0.39
N ILE A 54 -7.27 -2.66 -0.72
CA ILE A 54 -5.87 -2.99 -0.39
C ILE A 54 -4.89 -1.95 -0.95
N LYS A 55 -5.16 -1.43 -2.15
CA LYS A 55 -4.30 -0.41 -2.76
C LYS A 55 -4.25 0.83 -1.86
N ASP A 56 -5.42 1.30 -1.45
CA ASP A 56 -5.55 2.53 -0.67
C ASP A 56 -5.01 2.30 0.75
N TYR A 57 -5.22 1.12 1.32
CA TYR A 57 -4.67 0.73 2.61
C TYR A 57 -3.14 0.65 2.59
N ASN A 58 -2.55 0.04 1.55
CA ASN A 58 -1.09 -0.01 1.37
C ASN A 58 -0.49 1.39 1.26
N MET A 59 -1.13 2.28 0.48
CA MET A 59 -0.69 3.67 0.33
C MET A 59 -0.81 4.46 1.64
N ALA A 60 -1.92 4.32 2.36
CA ALA A 60 -2.11 4.98 3.66
C ALA A 60 -1.09 4.48 4.71
N LEU A 61 -0.77 3.19 4.71
CA LEU A 61 0.27 2.63 5.58
C LEU A 61 1.67 3.17 5.24
N LEU A 62 1.99 3.32 3.96
CA LEU A 62 3.25 3.93 3.52
C LEU A 62 3.33 5.41 3.91
N ALA A 63 2.25 6.17 3.71
CA ALA A 63 2.18 7.59 4.07
C ALA A 63 2.27 7.79 5.59
N SER A 64 1.57 6.97 6.39
CA SER A 64 1.66 7.02 7.86
C SER A 64 3.06 6.65 8.36
N TRP A 65 3.74 5.71 7.69
CA TRP A 65 5.12 5.36 7.99
C TRP A 65 6.08 6.52 7.66
N GLY A 66 5.96 7.13 6.48
CA GLY A 66 6.75 8.30 6.10
C GLY A 66 6.53 9.48 7.06
N LYS A 67 5.27 9.76 7.41
CA LYS A 67 4.90 10.76 8.41
C LYS A 67 5.58 10.49 9.76
N ARG A 68 5.60 9.25 10.24
CA ARG A 68 6.31 8.87 11.48
C ARG A 68 7.82 9.08 11.38
N PHE A 69 8.42 8.81 10.22
CA PHE A 69 9.84 9.03 9.99
C PHE A 69 10.21 10.54 10.08
N PHE A 70 9.39 11.40 9.48
CA PHE A 70 9.64 12.85 9.42
C PHE A 70 9.22 13.64 10.67
N MET A 71 8.10 13.31 11.32
CA MET A 71 7.54 14.17 12.38
C MET A 71 8.32 14.12 13.70
N ASN A 72 8.69 12.93 14.19
CA ASN A 72 9.63 12.72 15.29
C ASN A 72 9.47 11.29 15.82
N ASN A 73 10.59 10.58 15.93
CA ASN A 73 10.78 9.50 16.90
C ASN A 73 12.28 9.18 16.98
N SER A 74 12.92 9.44 18.11
CA SER A 74 14.32 9.10 18.42
C SER A 74 14.48 7.59 18.68
N GLY A 75 13.83 6.76 17.88
CA GLY A 75 13.88 5.31 18.00
C GLY A 75 15.06 4.74 17.23
N ASP A 76 15.69 3.70 17.77
CA ASP A 76 16.86 3.04 17.14
C ASP A 76 16.58 2.58 15.70
N TRP A 77 15.34 2.20 15.40
CA TRP A 77 14.92 1.84 14.04
C TRP A 77 15.12 2.99 13.03
N LYS A 78 14.95 4.25 13.45
CA LYS A 78 15.20 5.42 12.61
C LYS A 78 16.69 5.61 12.38
N ASN A 79 17.53 5.36 13.39
CA ASN A 79 18.99 5.40 13.25
C ASN A 79 19.47 4.34 12.26
N VAL A 80 18.96 3.11 12.35
CA VAL A 80 19.27 2.02 11.41
C VAL A 80 18.90 2.41 9.98
N ILE A 81 17.71 2.98 9.77
CA ILE A 81 17.26 3.43 8.44
C ILE A 81 18.10 4.63 7.97
N THR A 82 18.44 5.53 8.87
CA THR A 82 19.24 6.71 8.54
C THR A 82 20.64 6.32 8.12
N TYR A 83 21.24 5.36 8.81
CA TYR A 83 22.52 4.76 8.47
C TYR A 83 22.47 4.01 7.13
N LYS A 84 21.45 3.16 6.94
CA LYS A 84 21.31 2.34 5.73
C LYS A 84 21.13 3.18 4.46
N TYR A 85 20.41 4.30 4.57
CA TYR A 85 20.01 5.11 3.42
C TYR A 85 20.62 6.52 3.44
N ASP A 86 21.64 6.76 4.25
CA ASP A 86 22.39 8.03 4.43
C ASP A 86 21.59 9.28 3.99
N VAL A 87 20.58 9.60 4.79
CA VAL A 87 19.46 10.52 4.50
C VAL A 87 19.91 11.99 4.50
N ASN A 88 21.07 12.27 5.07
CA ASN A 88 21.64 13.61 5.22
C ASN A 88 22.42 14.06 3.97
N CYS A 89 22.84 13.11 3.14
CA CYS A 89 23.43 13.37 1.83
C CYS A 89 22.45 12.87 0.76
N PRO A 90 22.25 13.57 -0.38
CA PRO A 90 21.49 13.01 -1.49
C PRO A 90 22.31 11.89 -2.13
N ASN A 91 22.29 10.70 -1.53
CA ASN A 91 22.91 9.51 -2.10
C ASN A 91 22.07 9.00 -3.29
N ILE A 92 22.65 8.11 -4.09
CA ILE A 92 21.98 7.46 -5.23
C ILE A 92 20.66 6.75 -4.87
N PHE A 93 20.41 6.52 -3.57
CA PHE A 93 19.23 5.86 -3.04
C PHE A 93 18.17 6.82 -2.49
N TRP A 94 18.48 8.11 -2.38
CA TRP A 94 17.59 9.20 -1.97
C TRP A 94 17.00 9.89 -3.20
N THR A 95 15.67 10.08 -3.20
CA THR A 95 14.91 10.02 -4.45
C THR A 95 15.18 11.18 -5.43
N LYS A 96 15.77 10.87 -6.59
CA LYS A 96 15.40 11.44 -7.89
C LYS A 96 14.95 10.28 -8.78
N THR A 97 13.67 10.26 -9.14
CA THR A 97 12.84 9.31 -9.93
C THR A 97 13.51 8.17 -10.74
N LYS A 98 14.74 8.30 -11.25
CA LYS A 98 15.46 7.25 -12.00
C LYS A 98 16.25 6.29 -11.11
N PHE A 99 17.01 6.76 -10.12
CA PHE A 99 17.84 5.92 -9.23
C PHE A 99 17.46 6.21 -7.78
N GLY A 100 17.04 5.17 -7.06
CA GLY A 100 16.46 5.31 -5.71
C GLY A 100 15.98 3.97 -5.18
N SER A 101 16.08 3.76 -3.86
CA SER A 101 15.62 2.50 -3.26
C SER A 101 14.12 2.28 -3.53
N PRO A 102 13.66 1.04 -3.79
CA PRO A 102 12.23 0.75 -3.97
C PRO A 102 11.38 1.20 -2.77
N PHE A 103 12.00 1.16 -1.59
CA PHE A 103 11.45 1.67 -0.34
C PHE A 103 11.12 3.17 -0.41
N TRP A 104 12.13 4.03 -0.60
CA TRP A 104 11.93 5.48 -0.64
C TRP A 104 11.09 5.93 -1.84
N LYS A 105 11.14 5.20 -2.96
CA LYS A 105 10.21 5.39 -4.09
C LYS A 105 8.75 5.12 -3.71
N SER A 106 8.52 4.08 -2.90
CA SER A 106 7.18 3.75 -2.42
C SER A 106 6.65 4.80 -1.46
N VAL A 107 7.51 5.29 -0.56
CA VAL A 107 7.18 6.35 0.39
C VAL A 107 6.91 7.68 -0.33
N SER A 108 7.73 8.07 -1.31
CA SER A 108 7.53 9.32 -2.05
C SER A 108 6.21 9.32 -2.85
N TRP A 109 5.86 8.20 -3.50
CA TRP A 109 4.56 8.06 -4.14
C TRP A 109 3.39 8.13 -3.16
N ALA A 110 3.55 7.57 -1.96
CA ALA A 110 2.51 7.61 -0.94
C ALA A 110 2.28 9.03 -0.40
N LEU A 111 3.34 9.80 -0.20
CA LEU A 111 3.26 11.19 0.24
C LEU A 111 2.76 12.14 -0.84
N GLN A 112 3.02 11.85 -2.13
CA GLN A 112 2.45 12.63 -3.24
C GLN A 112 0.95 12.36 -3.46
N ALA A 113 0.47 11.20 -3.03
CA ALA A 113 -0.92 10.79 -3.19
C ALA A 113 -1.81 11.16 -1.99
N SER A 114 -1.23 11.67 -0.90
CA SER A 114 -1.91 12.05 0.35
C SER A 114 -2.26 13.52 0.42
#